data_AF-A0A6A1QAJ8-F1
#
_entry.id   AF-A0A6A1QAJ8-F1
#
_cell.length_a   1.000
_cell.length_b   1.000
_cell.length_c   1.000
_cell.angle_alpha   90.00
_cell.angle_beta   90.00
_cell.angle_gamma   90.00
#
_symmetry.space_group_name_H-M   'P 1'
#
loop_
_entity.id
_entity.type
_entity.pdbx_description
1 polymer ?
#
loop_
_entity_poly.entity_id
_entity_poly.type
_entity_poly.pdbx_seq_one_letter_code
_entity_poly.pdbx_strand_id
1 'polypeptide(L)'
;MEATYINHHFSPRYLRMGKERCNFPTPNPFVEDGMDKNEIPSVVSRYHRWKCGDDTDLIVLREHGGANGEVSFTSIKTLNDYKLARWTCCALLAGSEYLKLGYVSWYHVKDSSCHVILGTQQFKPHEFANQINPHVENTWGILCCVIDTCMKLEEGKYLNLRDPNKQVIRVYSLSDGTFSSDEDDEEEEEEEEEEEEEET
;
A
#
# COMPACT_ATOMS: atom_id res chain seq x y z
N MET A 1 -1.89 -1.56 16.31
CA MET A 1 -1.33 -2.88 15.95
C MET A 1 -2.42 -3.91 15.66
N GLU A 2 -3.41 -4.06 16.55
CA GLU A 2 -4.47 -5.07 16.41
C GLU A 2 -5.27 -5.04 15.08
N ALA A 3 -5.73 -3.87 14.64
CA ALA A 3 -6.49 -3.76 13.39
C ALA A 3 -5.69 -4.24 12.16
N THR A 4 -4.37 -4.00 12.16
CA THR A 4 -3.47 -4.49 11.13
C THR A 4 -3.34 -6.02 11.20
N TYR A 5 -3.16 -6.57 12.40
CA TYR A 5 -3.16 -8.03 12.62
C TYR A 5 -4.43 -8.70 12.08
N ILE A 6 -5.60 -8.14 12.40
CA ILE A 6 -6.89 -8.62 11.90
C ILE A 6 -6.93 -8.57 10.36
N ASN A 7 -6.44 -7.50 9.75
CA ASN A 7 -6.42 -7.36 8.29
C ASN A 7 -5.56 -8.44 7.61
N HIS A 8 -4.37 -8.72 8.13
CA HIS A 8 -3.50 -9.78 7.61
C HIS A 8 -4.12 -11.17 7.72
N HIS A 9 -4.87 -11.45 8.79
CA HIS A 9 -5.48 -12.77 9.01
C HIS A 9 -6.85 -12.94 8.35
N PHE A 10 -7.53 -11.84 8.01
CA PHE A 10 -8.85 -11.88 7.38
C PHE A 10 -8.76 -12.23 5.89
N SER A 11 -7.84 -11.61 5.14
CA SER A 11 -7.76 -11.75 3.68
C SER A 11 -7.57 -13.21 3.23
N PRO A 12 -6.63 -14.00 3.80
CA PRO A 12 -6.43 -15.40 3.39
C PRO A 12 -7.62 -16.30 3.73
N ARG A 13 -8.33 -16.04 4.85
CA ARG A 13 -9.48 -16.86 5.29
C ARG A 13 -10.69 -16.74 4.35
N TYR A 14 -10.75 -15.69 3.55
CA TYR A 14 -11.84 -15.47 2.59
C TYR A 14 -11.49 -15.96 1.18
N LEU A 15 -10.24 -16.30 0.95
CA LEU A 15 -9.81 -16.99 -0.27
C LEU A 15 -10.09 -18.48 -0.15
N ARG A 16 -10.36 -19.12 -1.28
CA ARG A 16 -10.53 -20.59 -1.33
C ARG A 16 -9.16 -21.25 -1.21
N MET A 17 -8.73 -21.49 0.03
CA MET A 17 -7.49 -22.21 0.33
C MET A 17 -7.52 -23.61 -0.30
N GLY A 18 -6.42 -24.01 -0.95
CA GLY A 18 -6.27 -25.33 -1.59
C GLY A 18 -6.83 -25.46 -3.01
N LYS A 19 -7.36 -24.38 -3.62
CA LYS A 19 -7.62 -24.33 -5.07
C LYS A 19 -6.44 -23.77 -5.84
N GLU A 20 -6.37 -24.10 -7.13
CA GLU A 20 -5.32 -23.59 -8.02
C GLU A 20 -5.33 -22.06 -8.02
N ARG A 21 -4.14 -21.47 -7.79
CA ARG A 21 -3.96 -20.01 -7.83
C ARG A 21 -3.98 -19.55 -9.28
N CYS A 22 -4.59 -18.38 -9.53
CA CYS A 22 -4.47 -17.74 -10.84
C CYS A 22 -3.05 -17.15 -10.97
N ASN A 23 -2.28 -17.70 -11.89
CA ASN A 23 -0.91 -17.25 -12.15
C ASN A 23 -0.88 -16.19 -13.25
N PHE A 24 0.05 -15.24 -13.13
CA PHE A 24 0.37 -14.27 -14.17
C PHE A 24 1.58 -14.74 -14.97
N PRO A 25 1.80 -14.23 -16.20
CA PRO A 25 2.95 -14.59 -17.01
C PRO A 25 4.29 -14.27 -16.33
N THR A 26 4.32 -13.21 -15.52
CA THR A 26 5.49 -12.77 -14.77
C THR A 26 5.33 -13.18 -13.30
N PRO A 27 6.35 -13.81 -12.68
CA PRO A 27 6.33 -14.14 -11.26
C PRO A 27 6.39 -12.88 -10.39
N ASN A 28 6.09 -13.03 -9.10
CA ASN A 28 6.20 -11.94 -8.13
C ASN A 28 7.69 -11.60 -7.91
N PRO A 29 8.14 -10.35 -8.15
CA PRO A 29 9.55 -9.98 -8.00
C PRO A 29 10.05 -9.92 -6.55
N PHE A 30 9.16 -10.02 -5.56
CA PHE A 30 9.49 -9.93 -4.13
C PHE A 30 9.55 -11.30 -3.43
N VAL A 31 9.60 -12.38 -4.20
CA VAL A 31 9.62 -13.75 -3.67
C VAL A 31 10.86 -14.44 -4.22
N GLU A 32 11.67 -14.97 -3.30
CA GLU A 32 12.83 -15.79 -3.65
C GLU A 32 12.44 -17.17 -4.18
N ASP A 33 13.29 -17.69 -5.07
CA ASP A 33 13.14 -19.03 -5.62
C ASP A 33 13.31 -20.09 -4.51
N GLY A 34 12.23 -20.83 -4.22
CA GLY A 34 12.23 -21.91 -3.23
C GLY A 34 11.37 -21.68 -1.99
N MET A 35 10.83 -20.47 -1.80
CA MET A 35 9.87 -20.20 -0.74
C MET A 35 8.58 -21.02 -0.94
N ASP A 36 8.01 -21.59 0.13
CA ASP A 36 6.76 -22.34 0.03
C ASP A 36 5.65 -21.40 -0.44
N LYS A 37 5.06 -21.75 -1.60
CA LYS A 37 3.94 -21.00 -2.20
C LYS A 37 2.77 -20.83 -1.25
N ASN A 38 2.60 -21.72 -0.28
CA ASN A 38 1.54 -21.63 0.73
C ASN A 38 1.77 -20.53 1.77
N GLU A 39 3.02 -20.17 2.02
CA GLU A 39 3.40 -19.09 2.96
C GLU A 39 3.32 -17.71 2.28
N ILE A 40 3.47 -17.67 0.95
CA ILE A 40 3.35 -16.44 0.17
C ILE A 40 1.89 -15.97 0.15
N PRO A 41 1.61 -14.73 0.63
CA PRO A 41 0.29 -14.11 0.50
C PRO A 41 -0.18 -14.10 -0.95
N SER A 42 -1.48 -14.33 -1.16
CA SER A 42 -2.08 -14.29 -2.51
C SER A 42 -2.23 -12.85 -2.99
N VAL A 43 -1.13 -12.25 -3.43
CA VAL A 43 -1.04 -10.89 -3.94
C VAL A 43 -0.52 -10.90 -5.37
N VAL A 44 -1.06 -10.01 -6.19
CA VAL A 44 -0.63 -9.79 -7.57
C VAL A 44 -0.24 -8.33 -7.72
N SER A 45 0.94 -8.11 -8.29
CA SER A 45 1.47 -6.78 -8.56
C SER A 45 1.32 -6.43 -10.04
N ARG A 46 0.87 -5.22 -10.35
CA ARG A 46 0.78 -4.68 -11.71
C ARG A 46 1.27 -3.24 -11.75
N TYR A 47 2.11 -2.92 -12.71
CA TYR A 47 2.48 -1.54 -12.98
C TYR A 47 1.45 -0.89 -13.91
N HIS A 48 1.15 0.38 -13.68
CA HIS A 48 0.37 1.15 -14.62
C HIS A 48 0.86 2.58 -14.69
N ARG A 49 0.78 3.12 -15.90
CA ARG A 49 1.29 4.43 -16.24
C ARG A 49 0.12 5.36 -16.53
N TRP A 50 0.09 6.49 -15.85
CA TRP A 50 -0.79 7.62 -16.12
C TRP A 50 0.03 8.82 -16.59
N LYS A 51 -0.58 9.64 -17.44
CA LYS A 51 -0.09 10.99 -17.75
C LYS A 51 -0.62 11.94 -16.67
N CYS A 52 0.26 12.62 -15.94
CA CYS A 52 -0.09 13.74 -15.04
C CYS A 52 0.54 15.00 -15.64
N GLY A 53 -0.28 15.85 -16.26
CA GLY A 53 0.21 17.02 -17.00
C GLY A 53 0.87 16.66 -18.33
N ASP A 54 1.57 17.63 -18.91
CA ASP A 54 2.09 17.54 -20.28
C ASP A 54 3.37 16.68 -20.36
N ASP A 55 4.27 16.80 -19.37
CA ASP A 55 5.61 16.17 -19.40
C ASP A 55 5.89 15.17 -18.27
N THR A 56 4.91 14.87 -17.39
CA THR A 56 5.14 13.93 -16.27
C THR A 56 4.36 12.62 -16.46
N ASP A 57 5.11 11.51 -16.48
CA ASP A 57 4.55 10.16 -16.41
C ASP A 57 4.55 9.68 -14.96
N LEU A 58 3.37 9.34 -14.44
CA LEU A 58 3.22 8.69 -13.14
C LEU A 58 3.13 7.17 -13.34
N ILE A 59 4.08 6.44 -12.79
CA ILE A 59 4.07 4.97 -12.75
C ILE A 59 3.73 4.53 -11.32
N VAL A 60 2.66 3.76 -11.16
CA VAL A 60 2.23 3.25 -9.85
C VAL A 60 2.26 1.73 -9.87
N LEU A 61 2.91 1.15 -8.86
CA LEU A 61 2.78 -0.25 -8.51
C LEU A 61 1.43 -0.49 -7.84
N ARG A 62 0.65 -1.42 -8.36
CA ARG A 62 -0.71 -1.71 -7.91
C ARG A 62 -0.79 -3.13 -7.43
N GLU A 63 -1.39 -3.30 -6.26
CA GLU A 63 -1.57 -4.60 -5.66
C GLU A 63 -3.04 -5.03 -5.77
N HIS A 64 -3.25 -6.28 -6.17
CA HIS A 64 -4.53 -6.95 -6.13
C HIS A 64 -4.46 -8.15 -5.19
N GLY A 65 -5.39 -8.23 -4.25
CA GLY A 65 -5.63 -9.46 -3.48
C GLY A 65 -6.62 -10.37 -4.19
N GLY A 66 -6.33 -11.67 -4.27
CA GLY A 66 -7.28 -12.70 -4.72
C GLY A 66 -7.46 -12.88 -6.25
N ALA A 67 -7.88 -14.08 -6.64
CA ALA A 67 -8.28 -14.40 -8.02
C ALA A 67 -9.63 -13.76 -8.36
N ASN A 68 -9.75 -13.18 -9.57
CA ASN A 68 -10.87 -12.40 -10.13
C ASN A 68 -10.86 -10.88 -9.86
N GLY A 69 -9.71 -10.26 -9.52
CA GLY A 69 -9.64 -8.80 -9.38
C GLY A 69 -10.45 -8.24 -8.19
N GLU A 70 -10.76 -9.10 -7.22
CA GLU A 70 -11.52 -8.77 -6.02
C GLU A 70 -10.60 -8.27 -4.91
N VAL A 71 -10.28 -6.98 -4.91
CA VAL A 71 -9.46 -6.43 -3.83
C VAL A 71 -10.31 -6.32 -2.56
N SER A 72 -9.93 -7.09 -1.54
CA SER A 72 -10.61 -7.15 -0.26
C SER A 72 -9.87 -6.30 0.77
N PHE A 73 -10.53 -5.30 1.34
CA PHE A 73 -9.98 -4.43 2.39
C PHE A 73 -10.88 -4.51 3.63
N THR A 74 -10.32 -4.77 4.81
CA THR A 74 -11.09 -5.04 6.04
C THR A 74 -11.18 -3.81 6.95
N SER A 75 -12.37 -3.42 7.41
CA SER A 75 -12.50 -2.45 8.53
C SER A 75 -13.37 -2.94 9.68
N ILE A 76 -12.82 -2.75 10.88
CA ILE A 76 -13.55 -2.65 12.14
C ILE A 76 -14.36 -1.34 12.13
N LYS A 77 -15.62 -1.38 12.59
CA LYS A 77 -16.51 -0.22 12.65
C LYS A 77 -16.09 0.74 13.78
N THR A 78 -15.53 1.87 13.38
CA THR A 78 -15.84 3.24 13.85
C THR A 78 -15.44 4.18 12.71
N LEU A 79 -16.17 5.28 12.47
CA LEU A 79 -15.94 6.19 11.33
C LEU A 79 -14.44 6.48 11.13
N ASN A 80 -13.87 5.92 10.06
CA ASN A 80 -12.49 6.17 9.67
C ASN A 80 -12.48 6.53 8.18
N ASP A 81 -13.02 7.71 7.91
CA ASP A 81 -13.20 8.24 6.56
C ASP A 81 -11.88 8.27 5.80
N TYR A 82 -10.77 8.58 6.47
CA TYR A 82 -9.44 8.57 5.88
C TYR A 82 -9.01 7.17 5.42
N LYS A 83 -9.20 6.15 6.26
CA LYS A 83 -8.82 4.78 5.92
C LYS A 83 -9.69 4.22 4.79
N LEU A 84 -11.00 4.49 4.83
CA LEU A 84 -11.93 4.10 3.77
C LEU A 84 -11.61 4.81 2.46
N ALA A 85 -11.36 6.12 2.49
CA ALA A 85 -10.96 6.89 1.32
C ALA A 85 -9.65 6.36 0.73
N ARG A 86 -8.63 6.10 1.55
CA ARG A 86 -7.36 5.51 1.09
C ARG A 86 -7.57 4.19 0.37
N TRP A 87 -8.29 3.24 0.95
CA TRP A 87 -8.53 1.95 0.30
C TRP A 87 -9.36 2.08 -0.97
N THR A 88 -10.34 2.99 -0.98
CA THR A 88 -11.15 3.26 -2.17
C THR A 88 -10.29 3.82 -3.29
N CYS A 89 -9.41 4.78 -3.00
CA CYS A 89 -8.44 5.29 -3.97
C CYS A 89 -7.50 4.19 -4.47
N CYS A 90 -6.97 3.34 -3.58
CA CYS A 90 -6.15 2.19 -3.99
C CYS A 90 -6.93 1.23 -4.91
N ALA A 91 -8.18 0.90 -4.57
CA ALA A 91 -9.03 0.02 -5.36
C ALA A 91 -9.35 0.60 -6.75
N LEU A 92 -9.61 1.92 -6.81
CA LEU A 92 -9.83 2.66 -8.05
C LEU A 92 -8.56 2.65 -8.92
N LEU A 93 -7.40 2.98 -8.34
CA LEU A 93 -6.12 2.99 -9.06
C LEU A 93 -5.77 1.61 -9.59
N ALA A 94 -5.96 0.56 -8.77
CA ALA A 94 -5.78 -0.83 -9.18
C ALA A 94 -6.71 -1.23 -10.35
N GLY A 95 -7.83 -0.55 -10.55
CA GLY A 95 -8.85 -0.94 -11.53
C GLY A 95 -9.57 -2.22 -11.09
N SER A 96 -9.80 -2.35 -9.79
CA SER A 96 -10.48 -3.52 -9.22
C SER A 96 -11.96 -3.50 -9.59
N GLU A 97 -12.52 -4.64 -9.98
CA GLU A 97 -13.96 -4.72 -10.28
C GLU A 97 -14.77 -4.57 -8.99
N TYR A 98 -14.25 -5.12 -7.89
CA TYR A 98 -14.93 -5.16 -6.61
C TYR A 98 -14.01 -4.78 -5.45
N LEU A 99 -14.62 -4.11 -4.48
CA LEU A 99 -14.10 -3.79 -3.16
C LEU A 99 -14.91 -4.56 -2.12
N LYS A 100 -14.29 -5.49 -1.40
CA LYS A 100 -14.96 -6.25 -0.32
C LYS A 100 -14.53 -5.76 1.04
N LEU A 101 -15.50 -5.46 1.91
CA LEU A 101 -15.31 -5.05 3.30
C LEU A 101 -15.75 -6.17 4.25
N GLY A 102 -14.85 -6.55 5.16
CA GLY A 102 -15.15 -7.47 6.26
C GLY A 102 -15.46 -6.72 7.56
N TYR A 103 -16.55 -7.10 8.23
CA TYR A 103 -16.92 -6.59 9.55
C TYR A 103 -16.47 -7.57 10.63
N VAL A 104 -15.53 -7.13 11.46
CA VAL A 104 -14.95 -7.93 12.54
C VAL A 104 -15.21 -7.20 13.87
N SER A 105 -15.54 -7.97 14.89
CA SER A 105 -15.73 -7.50 16.27
C SER A 105 -14.95 -8.38 17.23
N TRP A 106 -14.65 -7.87 18.42
CA TRP A 106 -14.26 -8.70 19.55
C TRP A 106 -15.38 -9.67 19.90
N TYR A 107 -14.99 -10.88 20.32
CA TYR A 107 -15.91 -11.85 20.88
C TYR A 107 -16.45 -11.36 22.24
N HIS A 108 -15.58 -10.76 23.04
CA HIS A 108 -15.94 -10.12 24.31
C HIS A 108 -15.37 -8.70 24.36
N VAL A 109 -16.17 -7.72 24.79
CA VAL A 109 -15.83 -6.28 24.69
C VAL A 109 -14.60 -5.82 25.49
N LYS A 110 -14.10 -6.67 26.38
CA LYS A 110 -12.90 -6.42 27.21
C LYS A 110 -11.69 -7.25 26.80
N ASP A 111 -11.85 -8.13 25.81
CA ASP A 111 -10.82 -9.07 25.39
C ASP A 111 -10.56 -8.89 23.89
N SER A 112 -9.39 -8.36 23.57
CA SER A 112 -8.91 -8.14 22.21
C SER A 112 -8.18 -9.35 21.62
N SER A 113 -8.09 -10.47 22.33
CA SER A 113 -7.42 -11.69 21.84
C SER A 113 -8.28 -12.52 20.89
N CYS A 114 -9.61 -12.41 21.02
CA CYS A 114 -10.57 -13.24 20.29
C CYS A 114 -11.50 -12.38 19.43
N HIS A 115 -11.55 -12.70 18.13
CA HIS A 115 -12.36 -11.96 17.15
C HIS A 115 -13.40 -12.85 16.48
N VAL A 116 -14.53 -12.26 16.12
CA VAL A 116 -15.60 -12.88 15.35
C VAL A 116 -15.90 -12.06 14.11
N ILE A 117 -16.08 -12.74 12.97
CA ILE A 117 -16.53 -12.13 11.72
C ILE A 117 -18.04 -12.05 11.75
N LEU A 118 -18.57 -10.83 11.68
CA LEU A 118 -20.02 -10.57 11.69
C LEU A 118 -20.62 -10.67 10.28
N GLY A 119 -19.83 -10.39 9.26
CA GLY A 119 -20.27 -10.47 7.87
C GLY A 119 -19.33 -9.74 6.91
N THR A 120 -19.70 -9.78 5.63
CA THR A 120 -18.96 -9.14 4.54
C THR A 120 -19.89 -8.39 3.61
N GLN A 121 -19.43 -7.27 3.09
CA GLN A 121 -20.14 -6.48 2.09
C GLN A 121 -19.25 -6.23 0.89
N GLN A 122 -19.84 -6.25 -0.30
CA GLN A 122 -19.16 -6.06 -1.57
C GLN A 122 -19.69 -4.80 -2.24
N PHE A 123 -18.79 -4.01 -2.80
CA PHE A 123 -19.08 -2.78 -3.52
C PHE A 123 -18.31 -2.73 -4.83
N LYS A 124 -18.79 -1.96 -5.80
CA LYS A 124 -17.93 -1.48 -6.89
C LYS A 124 -17.18 -0.23 -6.40
N PRO A 125 -15.86 -0.11 -6.64
CA PRO A 125 -15.09 1.02 -6.11
C PRO A 125 -15.64 2.40 -6.51
N HIS A 126 -16.13 2.55 -7.74
CA HIS A 126 -16.72 3.81 -8.21
C HIS A 126 -18.05 4.16 -7.52
N GLU A 127 -18.89 3.17 -7.27
CA GLU A 127 -20.15 3.37 -6.54
C GLU A 127 -19.88 3.70 -5.06
N PHE A 128 -18.88 3.04 -4.48
CA PHE A 128 -18.47 3.29 -3.10
C PHE A 128 -17.84 4.68 -2.93
N ALA A 129 -16.99 5.12 -3.87
CA ALA A 129 -16.43 6.47 -3.88
C ALA A 129 -17.54 7.55 -3.87
N ASN A 130 -18.62 7.36 -4.61
CA ASN A 130 -19.74 8.30 -4.57
C ASN A 130 -20.48 8.31 -3.21
N GLN A 131 -20.48 7.19 -2.47
CA GLN A 131 -21.12 7.10 -1.15
C GLN A 131 -20.29 7.74 -0.04
N ILE A 132 -18.96 7.56 -0.07
CA ILE A 132 -18.05 8.09 0.95
C ILE A 132 -17.54 9.51 0.63
N ASN A 133 -17.92 10.06 -0.53
CA ASN A 133 -17.59 11.41 -1.02
C ASN A 133 -16.09 11.83 -1.16
N PRO A 134 -15.11 10.94 -1.44
CA PRO A 134 -13.85 11.37 -2.05
C PRO A 134 -14.09 11.76 -3.51
N HIS A 135 -14.02 13.05 -3.82
CA HIS A 135 -13.98 13.50 -5.21
C HIS A 135 -12.65 13.05 -5.85
N VAL A 136 -12.73 12.11 -6.80
CA VAL A 136 -11.56 11.53 -7.48
C VAL A 136 -10.76 12.61 -8.20
N GLU A 137 -11.45 13.55 -8.87
CA GLU A 137 -10.82 14.70 -9.54
C GLU A 137 -10.04 15.57 -8.57
N ASN A 138 -10.58 15.83 -7.38
CA ASN A 138 -9.89 16.59 -6.35
C ASN A 138 -8.66 15.83 -5.82
N THR A 139 -8.76 14.52 -5.66
CA THR A 139 -7.64 13.69 -5.20
C THR A 139 -6.50 13.69 -6.22
N TRP A 140 -6.83 13.60 -7.51
CA TRP A 140 -5.85 13.71 -8.59
C TRP A 140 -5.23 15.12 -8.67
N GLY A 141 -6.05 16.17 -8.51
CA GLY A 141 -5.57 17.55 -8.48
C GLY A 141 -4.59 17.82 -7.33
N ILE A 142 -4.87 17.30 -6.14
CA ILE A 142 -3.95 17.38 -4.98
C ILE A 142 -2.65 16.65 -5.30
N LEU A 143 -2.71 15.45 -5.90
CA LEU A 143 -1.52 14.68 -6.26
C LEU A 143 -0.64 15.44 -7.26
N CYS A 144 -1.21 15.92 -8.37
CA CYS A 144 -0.43 16.68 -9.36
C CYS A 144 0.14 17.98 -8.76
N CYS A 145 -0.58 18.66 -7.86
CA CYS A 145 -0.03 19.83 -7.13
C CYS A 145 1.20 19.49 -6.27
N VAL A 146 1.19 18.33 -5.60
CA VAL A 146 2.34 17.86 -4.82
C VAL A 146 3.51 17.53 -5.75
N ILE A 147 3.25 16.83 -6.86
CA ILE A 147 4.27 16.49 -7.86
C ILE A 147 4.90 17.78 -8.44
N ASP A 148 4.08 18.75 -8.85
CA ASP A 148 4.53 20.03 -9.37
C ASP A 148 5.36 20.84 -8.36
N THR A 149 5.09 20.65 -7.07
CA THR A 149 5.89 21.26 -6.00
C THR A 149 7.24 20.56 -5.90
N CYS A 150 7.26 19.23 -5.89
CA CYS A 150 8.49 18.43 -5.83
C CYS A 150 9.40 18.63 -7.05
N MET A 151 8.83 18.75 -8.26
CA MET A 151 9.59 19.00 -9.50
C MET A 151 10.28 20.37 -9.54
N LYS A 152 9.91 21.31 -8.65
CA LYS A 152 10.55 22.63 -8.53
C LYS A 152 11.67 22.66 -7.48
N LEU A 153 11.80 21.60 -6.68
CA LEU A 153 12.84 21.48 -5.67
C LEU A 153 14.13 20.97 -6.33
N GLU A 154 15.27 21.24 -5.69
CA GLU A 154 16.57 20.72 -6.12
C GLU A 154 16.64 19.21 -5.85
N GLU A 155 17.56 18.51 -6.50
CA GLU A 155 17.79 17.09 -6.26
C GLU A 155 18.18 16.85 -4.79
N GLY A 156 17.55 15.87 -4.15
CA GLY A 156 17.81 15.56 -2.74
C GLY A 156 16.71 14.73 -2.07
N LYS A 157 16.92 14.41 -0.80
CA LYS A 157 15.95 13.68 0.04
C LYS A 157 14.97 14.66 0.68
N TYR A 158 13.67 14.39 0.57
CA TYR A 158 12.61 15.23 1.14
C TYR A 158 11.61 14.42 1.98
N LEU A 159 11.07 15.06 3.02
CA LEU A 159 10.00 14.51 3.86
C LEU A 159 8.72 15.34 3.72
N ASN A 160 7.65 14.69 3.26
CA ASN A 160 6.31 15.26 3.28
C ASN A 160 5.60 14.83 4.57
N LEU A 161 5.38 15.77 5.49
CA LEU A 161 4.81 15.51 6.81
C LEU A 161 3.54 16.32 7.04
N ARG A 162 2.47 15.63 7.45
CA ARG A 162 1.26 16.27 7.97
C ARG A 162 1.47 16.69 9.43
N ASP A 163 1.19 17.94 9.74
CA ASP A 163 1.24 18.45 11.12
C ASP A 163 0.19 17.71 11.98
N PRO A 164 0.57 17.22 13.19
CA PRO A 164 -0.34 16.45 14.04
C PRO A 164 -1.46 17.30 14.66
N ASN A 165 -1.21 18.61 14.84
CA ASN A 165 -2.13 19.52 15.53
C ASN A 165 -2.80 20.50 14.58
N LYS A 166 -2.20 20.77 13.42
CA LYS A 166 -2.70 21.71 12.41
C LYS A 166 -3.06 20.98 11.12
N GLN A 167 -4.09 21.44 10.43
CA GLN A 167 -4.49 20.89 9.12
C GLN A 167 -3.59 21.43 7.99
N VAL A 168 -2.29 21.10 8.05
CA VAL A 168 -1.27 21.54 7.10
C VAL A 168 -0.29 20.41 6.83
N ILE A 169 0.16 20.33 5.59
CA ILE A 169 1.25 19.46 5.13
C ILE A 169 2.47 20.34 4.88
N ARG A 170 3.64 19.88 5.31
CA ARG A 170 4.93 20.56 5.11
C ARG A 170 5.92 19.64 4.41
N VAL A 171 6.76 20.24 3.58
CA VAL A 171 7.88 19.57 2.93
C VAL A 171 9.16 20.04 3.61
N TYR A 172 9.99 19.09 4.03
CA TYR A 172 11.29 19.33 4.64
C TYR A 172 12.37 18.74 3.73
N SER A 173 13.46 19.47 3.50
CA SER A 173 14.68 18.90 2.95
C SER A 173 15.45 18.17 4.05
N LEU A 174 16.07 17.06 3.70
CA LEU A 174 16.87 16.24 4.60
C LEU A 174 18.32 16.23 4.14
N SER A 175 19.25 15.99 5.07
CA SER A 175 20.65 15.72 4.72
C SER A 175 20.80 14.30 4.19
N ASP A 176 21.85 14.11 3.41
CA ASP A 176 22.31 12.77 3.04
C ASP A 176 22.63 11.97 4.32
N GLY A 177 22.33 10.67 4.30
CA GLY A 177 22.39 9.80 5.49
C GLY A 177 21.19 9.83 6.46
N THR A 178 20.14 10.65 6.26
CA THR A 178 19.00 10.69 7.23
C THR A 178 18.20 9.38 7.30
N PHE A 179 18.25 8.56 6.26
CA PHE A 179 17.52 7.29 6.17
C PHE A 179 18.44 6.09 5.92
N SER A 180 19.77 6.28 5.88
CA SER A 180 20.66 5.11 5.91
C SER A 180 20.51 4.46 7.29
N SER A 181 20.34 3.15 7.27
CA SER A 181 20.43 2.32 8.47
C SER A 181 21.90 2.16 8.83
N ASP A 182 22.23 1.91 10.09
CA ASP A 182 23.59 1.48 10.48
C ASP A 182 24.02 0.17 9.72
N GLU A 183 23.07 -0.59 9.16
CA GLU A 183 23.33 -1.76 8.29
C GLU A 183 23.80 -1.38 6.88
N ASP A 184 23.40 -0.21 6.34
CA ASP A 184 23.88 0.26 5.03
C ASP A 184 25.33 0.79 5.15
N ASP A 185 25.69 1.33 6.32
CA ASP A 185 27.05 1.80 6.60
C ASP A 185 28.05 0.61 6.71
N GLU A 186 27.60 -0.58 7.16
CA GLU A 186 28.43 -1.80 7.19
C GLU A 186 28.70 -2.37 5.78
N GLU A 187 27.73 -2.28 4.85
CA GLU A 187 27.93 -2.70 3.44
C GLU A 187 28.84 -1.73 2.68
N GLU A 188 28.74 -0.41 2.93
CA GLU A 188 29.66 0.59 2.33
C GLU A 188 31.10 0.45 2.87
N GLU A 189 31.29 0.11 4.16
CA GLU A 189 32.62 -0.18 4.73
C GLU A 189 33.25 -1.46 4.16
N GLU A 190 32.48 -2.52 3.87
CA GLU A 190 32.98 -3.75 3.23
C GLU A 190 33.38 -3.53 1.76
N GLU A 191 32.65 -2.70 1.00
CA GLU A 191 33.02 -2.37 -0.39
C GLU A 191 34.30 -1.49 -0.46
N GLU A 192 34.49 -0.56 0.48
CA GLU A 192 35.73 0.25 0.55
C GLU A 192 36.96 -0.59 0.94
N GLU A 193 36.82 -1.59 1.81
CA GLU A 193 37.92 -2.51 2.16
C GLU A 193 38.30 -3.44 0.98
N GLU A 194 37.34 -3.90 0.17
CA GLU A 194 37.64 -4.72 -1.02
C GLU A 194 38.34 -3.91 -2.13
N GLU A 195 38.00 -2.63 -2.32
CA GLU A 195 38.69 -1.76 -3.29
C GLU A 195 40.13 -1.42 -2.86
N GLU A 196 40.41 -1.25 -1.57
CA GLU A 196 41.79 -1.04 -1.07
C GLU A 196 42.67 -2.30 -1.18
N GLU A 197 42.09 -3.51 -1.07
CA GLU A 197 42.82 -4.77 -1.27
C GLU A 197 43.15 -5.05 -2.75
N GLU A 198 42.33 -4.59 -3.72
CA GLU A 198 42.64 -4.74 -5.15
C GLU A 198 43.71 -3.74 -5.66
N GLU A 199 43.90 -2.59 -4.97
CA GLU A 199 44.93 -1.60 -5.33
C GLU A 199 46.33 -1.84 -4.67
N THR A 200 46.50 -2.86 -3.81
CA THR A 200 47.77 -3.14 -3.08
C THR A 200 48.61 -4.33 -3.58
#